data_AF-A0A1G8L3Y8-F1
#
_entry.id   AF-A0A1G8L3Y8-F1
#
_cell.length_a   1.000
_cell.length_b   1.000
_cell.length_c   1.000
_cell.angle_alpha   90.00
_cell.angle_beta   90.00
_cell.angle_gamma   90.00
#
_symmetry.space_group_name_H-M   'P 1'
#
loop_
_entity.id
_entity.type
_entity.pdbx_description
1 polymer ?
#
loop_
_entity_poly.entity_id
_entity_poly.type
_entity_poly.pdbx_seq_one_letter_code
_entity_poly.pdbx_strand_id
1 'polypeptide(L)'
;MEEVKERLLDCRDWILDRVDDIKDFLDDNPNVKRWLVEGCIALAVGILAGVITFSVLNHEKKTLAVSEEHAATPVKEQSAEGSEDISAGDSLEEPATDYGDVVIEVVDPGEYASAVANWSQEEIDAAVSERSHYLEETSYWPPVESYWQSRGVSGNARFATYLFDTSNKVYSASDFEGIPKDVIHIIKNEMYARHGYSFRDANLMNYFMGQVWYSPSVMPADFSEKTFTETEVKNLDLLNSIDK
;
A
#
# COMPACT_ATOMS: atom_id res chain seq x y z
N MET A 1 28.88 -12.32 38.17
CA MET A 1 29.25 -12.59 36.76
C MET A 1 29.40 -14.09 36.52
N GLU A 2 29.99 -14.85 37.44
CA GLU A 2 30.06 -16.33 37.39
C GLU A 2 28.70 -17.03 37.23
N GLU A 3 27.67 -16.65 37.97
CA GLU A 3 26.34 -17.29 37.90
C GLU A 3 25.66 -17.16 36.51
N VAL A 4 25.92 -16.06 35.80
CA VAL A 4 25.40 -15.87 34.43
C VAL A 4 26.18 -16.74 33.43
N LYS A 5 27.48 -16.92 33.64
CA LYS A 5 28.30 -17.81 32.79
C LYS A 5 27.91 -19.26 32.98
N GLU A 6 27.65 -19.70 34.21
CA GLU A 6 27.20 -21.07 34.50
C GLU A 6 25.86 -21.36 33.82
N ARG A 7 24.89 -20.45 33.93
CA ARG A 7 23.60 -20.61 33.23
C ARG A 7 23.71 -20.62 31.71
N LEU A 8 24.68 -19.90 31.15
CA LEU A 8 24.96 -19.93 29.71
C LEU A 8 25.63 -21.23 29.28
N LEU A 9 26.51 -21.80 30.12
CA LEU A 9 27.13 -23.10 29.86
C LEU A 9 26.10 -24.22 29.97
N ASP A 10 25.24 -24.22 30.99
CA ASP A 10 24.16 -25.20 31.13
C ASP A 10 23.17 -25.13 29.95
N CYS A 11 22.85 -23.92 29.49
CA CYS A 11 22.00 -23.73 28.32
C CYS A 11 22.65 -24.28 27.05
N ARG A 12 23.96 -24.01 26.87
CA ARG A 12 24.73 -24.54 25.74
C ARG A 12 24.76 -26.06 25.75
N ASP A 13 25.04 -26.67 26.90
CA ASP A 13 25.16 -28.11 27.01
C ASP A 13 23.80 -28.79 26.77
N TRP A 14 22.72 -28.22 27.30
CA TRP A 14 21.35 -28.66 26.99
C TRP A 14 21.02 -28.58 25.49
N ILE A 15 21.48 -27.53 24.80
CA ILE A 15 21.31 -27.40 23.34
C ILE A 15 22.10 -28.48 22.60
N LEU A 16 23.35 -28.74 23.01
CA LEU A 16 24.21 -29.73 22.36
C LEU A 16 23.64 -31.14 22.53
N ASP A 17 23.21 -31.49 23.74
CA ASP A 17 22.58 -32.79 24.01
C ASP A 17 21.32 -32.97 23.14
N ARG A 18 20.50 -31.92 23.00
CA ARG A 18 19.32 -31.98 22.13
C ARG A 18 19.68 -32.16 20.65
N VAL A 19 20.78 -31.57 20.19
CA VAL A 19 21.25 -31.74 18.81
C VAL A 19 21.70 -33.18 18.58
N ASP A 20 22.39 -33.77 19.54
CA ASP A 20 22.83 -35.16 19.48
C ASP A 20 21.62 -36.12 19.52
N ASP A 21 20.61 -35.87 20.37
CA ASP A 21 19.35 -36.64 20.38
C ASP A 21 18.64 -36.64 19.01
N ILE A 22 18.60 -35.49 18.33
CA ILE A 22 17.99 -35.35 17.00
C ILE A 22 18.79 -36.12 15.96
N LYS A 23 20.12 -36.08 16.05
CA LYS A 23 21.00 -36.79 15.13
C LYS A 23 20.84 -38.30 15.28
N ASP A 24 20.85 -38.81 16.50
CA ASP A 24 20.65 -40.23 16.79
C ASP A 24 19.27 -40.70 16.30
N PHE A 25 18.22 -39.91 16.55
CA PHE A 25 16.88 -40.21 16.02
C PHE A 25 16.85 -40.29 14.48
N LEU A 26 17.55 -39.39 13.78
CA LEU A 26 17.62 -39.39 12.32
C LEU A 26 18.44 -40.56 11.76
N ASP A 27 19.49 -40.99 12.46
CA ASP A 27 20.30 -42.14 12.08
C ASP A 27 19.56 -43.46 12.33
N ASP A 28 18.74 -43.54 13.39
CA ASP A 28 17.86 -44.68 13.67
C ASP A 28 16.67 -44.78 12.69
N ASN A 29 16.26 -43.67 12.08
CA ASN A 29 15.11 -43.60 11.17
C ASN A 29 15.53 -43.18 9.74
N PRO A 30 16.10 -44.10 8.93
CA PRO A 30 16.66 -43.76 7.61
C PRO A 30 15.62 -43.23 6.62
N ASN A 31 14.36 -43.67 6.75
CA ASN A 31 13.26 -43.17 5.92
C ASN A 31 12.91 -41.71 6.24
N VAL A 32 12.95 -41.32 7.52
CA VAL A 32 12.66 -39.94 7.95
C VAL A 32 13.77 -39.00 7.51
N LYS A 33 15.03 -39.42 7.65
CA LYS A 33 16.20 -38.69 7.14
C LYS A 33 16.09 -38.47 5.63
N ARG A 34 15.68 -39.50 4.87
CA ARG A 34 15.45 -39.40 3.43
C ARG A 34 14.34 -38.41 3.09
N TRP A 35 13.18 -38.51 3.75
CA TRP A 35 12.07 -37.58 3.51
C TRP A 35 12.42 -36.12 3.84
N LEU A 36 13.18 -35.88 4.91
CA LEU A 36 13.67 -34.55 5.25
C LEU A 36 14.60 -33.99 4.17
N VAL A 37 15.56 -34.79 3.70
CA VAL A 37 16.48 -34.37 2.63
C VAL A 37 15.73 -34.10 1.33
N GLU A 38 14.82 -34.99 0.92
CA GLU A 38 14.00 -34.80 -0.28
C GLU A 38 13.11 -33.55 -0.15
N GLY A 39 12.52 -33.30 1.02
CA GLY A 39 11.73 -32.09 1.29
C GLY A 39 12.56 -30.80 1.22
N CYS A 40 13.77 -30.78 1.79
CA CYS A 40 14.68 -29.64 1.71
C CYS A 40 15.12 -29.36 0.26
N ILE A 41 15.41 -30.41 -0.52
CA ILE A 41 15.77 -30.28 -1.94
C ILE A 41 14.59 -29.72 -2.74
N ALA A 42 13.37 -30.24 -2.52
CA ALA A 42 12.17 -29.74 -3.21
C ALA A 42 11.92 -28.26 -2.92
N LEU A 43 12.07 -27.82 -1.67
CA LEU A 43 11.94 -26.43 -1.27
C LEU A 43 13.01 -25.55 -1.95
N ALA A 44 14.27 -25.98 -1.94
CA ALA A 44 15.36 -25.24 -2.58
C ALA A 44 15.17 -25.12 -4.11
N VAL A 45 14.76 -26.20 -4.77
CA VAL A 45 14.46 -26.20 -6.22
C VAL A 45 13.26 -25.30 -6.53
N GLY A 46 12.22 -25.32 -5.69
CA GLY A 46 11.07 -24.43 -5.83
C GLY A 46 11.42 -22.95 -5.74
N ILE A 47 12.24 -22.57 -4.75
CA ILE A 47 12.73 -21.20 -4.60
C ILE A 47 13.58 -20.80 -5.82
N LEU A 48 14.53 -21.66 -6.24
CA LEU A 48 15.39 -21.38 -7.38
C LEU A 48 14.60 -21.21 -8.68
N ALA A 49 13.62 -22.09 -8.93
CA ALA A 49 12.74 -21.99 -10.09
C ALA A 49 11.93 -20.69 -10.07
N GLY A 50 11.37 -20.30 -8.91
CA GLY A 50 10.65 -19.04 -8.73
C GLY A 50 11.50 -17.80 -8.99
N VAL A 51 12.75 -17.78 -8.49
CA VAL A 51 13.70 -16.68 -8.74
C VAL A 51 14.05 -16.58 -10.22
N ILE A 52 14.24 -17.72 -10.90
CA ILE A 52 14.53 -17.75 -12.34
C ILE A 52 13.34 -17.26 -13.15
N THR A 53 12.13 -17.76 -12.91
CA THR A 53 10.93 -17.29 -13.62
C THR A 53 10.66 -15.81 -13.37
N PHE A 54 10.80 -15.33 -12.13
CA PHE A 54 10.69 -13.91 -11.81
C PHE A 54 11.73 -13.07 -12.56
N SER A 55 12.99 -13.52 -12.58
CA SER A 55 14.07 -12.81 -13.28
C SER A 55 13.89 -12.81 -14.80
N VAL A 56 13.40 -13.90 -15.38
CA VAL A 56 13.17 -14.03 -16.84
C VAL A 56 11.94 -13.24 -17.28
N LEU A 57 10.85 -13.28 -16.52
CA LEU A 57 9.59 -12.61 -16.89
C LEU A 57 9.61 -11.10 -16.60
N ASN A 58 10.45 -10.63 -15.68
CA ASN A 58 10.49 -9.22 -15.28
C ASN A 58 11.60 -8.40 -15.98
N HIS A 59 12.15 -8.90 -17.09
CA HIS A 59 13.11 -8.18 -17.93
C HIS A 59 12.44 -7.50 -19.15
N GLU A 60 11.39 -6.71 -18.93
CA GLU A 60 11.03 -5.67 -19.90
C GLU A 60 11.79 -4.39 -19.56
N LYS A 61 12.88 -4.13 -20.28
CA LYS A 61 13.55 -2.84 -20.29
C LYS A 61 12.56 -1.80 -20.80
N LYS A 62 12.04 -0.94 -19.90
CA LYS A 62 11.37 0.31 -20.28
C LYS A 62 12.34 1.17 -21.10
N THR A 63 12.24 1.10 -22.42
CA THR A 63 12.84 2.09 -23.31
C THR A 63 11.83 3.20 -23.52
N LEU A 64 12.11 4.34 -22.89
CA LEU A 64 11.38 5.60 -23.05
C LEU A 64 11.49 6.08 -24.50
N ALA A 65 10.37 6.13 -25.22
CA ALA A 65 10.23 6.92 -26.43
C ALA A 65 9.45 8.19 -26.08
N VAL A 66 10.18 9.28 -25.87
CA VAL A 66 9.64 10.64 -25.97
C VAL A 66 9.33 10.89 -27.43
N SER A 67 8.09 11.27 -27.73
CA SER A 67 7.77 11.99 -28.96
C SER A 67 7.07 13.28 -28.57
N GLU A 68 7.80 14.38 -28.65
CA GLU A 68 7.23 15.70 -28.86
C GLU A 68 6.57 15.74 -30.24
N GLU A 69 5.51 16.56 -30.36
CA GLU A 69 4.99 17.24 -31.57
C GLU A 69 3.46 17.10 -31.73
N HIS A 70 2.68 18.09 -31.24
CA HIS A 70 2.07 19.08 -32.14
C HIS A 70 1.30 20.16 -31.37
N ALA A 71 1.58 21.41 -31.77
CA ALA A 71 0.93 22.63 -31.32
C ALA A 71 -0.37 22.95 -32.11
N ALA A 72 -1.17 23.83 -31.50
CA ALA A 72 -2.11 24.80 -32.09
C ALA A 72 -3.63 24.45 -32.19
N THR A 73 -4.37 24.96 -31.19
CA THR A 73 -5.65 25.74 -31.16
C THR A 73 -6.25 26.31 -32.49
N PRO A 74 -7.43 26.98 -32.50
CA PRO A 74 -8.79 26.70 -31.97
C PRO A 74 -9.93 27.15 -32.96
N VAL A 75 -11.20 26.68 -32.90
CA VAL A 75 -12.38 27.45 -33.43
C VAL A 75 -13.73 27.05 -32.79
N LYS A 76 -14.38 28.09 -32.21
CA LYS A 76 -15.81 28.48 -32.04
C LYS A 76 -17.01 27.54 -32.26
N GLU A 77 -17.86 27.51 -31.22
CA GLU A 77 -19.22 28.09 -31.12
C GLU A 77 -20.30 27.70 -32.17
N GLN A 78 -21.35 26.98 -31.74
CA GLN A 78 -22.75 27.34 -32.05
C GLN A 78 -23.78 26.60 -31.18
N SER A 79 -24.89 27.32 -30.98
CA SER A 79 -25.94 27.21 -29.98
C SER A 79 -27.15 26.36 -30.41
N ALA A 80 -28.01 26.06 -29.41
CA ALA A 80 -29.47 26.20 -29.41
C ALA A 80 -30.33 24.95 -29.11
N GLU A 81 -31.02 25.08 -27.96
CA GLU A 81 -32.48 24.92 -27.72
C GLU A 81 -33.20 23.54 -27.72
N GLY A 82 -34.04 23.41 -26.67
CA GLY A 82 -35.28 22.63 -26.64
C GLY A 82 -35.24 21.41 -25.70
N SER A 83 -36.19 21.13 -24.80
CA SER A 83 -37.30 21.85 -24.14
C SER A 83 -37.99 20.83 -23.21
N GLU A 84 -38.49 21.31 -22.07
CA GLU A 84 -39.70 20.87 -21.31
C GLU A 84 -39.69 19.48 -20.64
N ASP A 85 -39.72 19.39 -19.29
CA ASP A 85 -40.88 19.45 -18.36
C ASP A 85 -41.72 18.14 -18.44
N ILE A 86 -42.17 17.42 -17.41
CA ILE A 86 -42.67 17.67 -16.05
C ILE A 86 -42.82 16.27 -15.40
N SER A 87 -42.75 16.15 -14.07
CA SER A 87 -43.86 15.64 -13.26
C SER A 87 -43.41 15.41 -11.81
N ALA A 88 -44.03 16.17 -10.91
CA ALA A 88 -43.90 16.08 -9.48
C ALA A 88 -44.92 15.09 -8.86
N GLY A 89 -44.60 14.65 -7.65
CA GLY A 89 -45.52 14.08 -6.66
C GLY A 89 -44.95 12.81 -6.01
N ASP A 90 -45.07 12.54 -4.72
CA ASP A 90 -45.52 13.28 -3.53
C ASP A 90 -45.21 12.34 -2.34
N SER A 91 -44.75 12.91 -1.23
CA SER A 91 -44.91 12.48 0.18
C SER A 91 -44.53 11.07 0.71
N LEU A 92 -43.50 11.08 1.59
CA LEU A 92 -43.45 10.62 2.99
C LEU A 92 -43.68 9.13 3.36
N GLU A 93 -42.61 8.43 3.79
CA GLU A 93 -42.37 7.83 5.16
C GLU A 93 -41.31 6.69 5.12
N GLU A 94 -40.43 6.64 6.13
CA GLU A 94 -39.20 5.82 6.29
C GLU A 94 -39.43 4.34 6.75
N PRO A 95 -38.40 3.50 7.08
CA PRO A 95 -36.99 3.44 6.67
C PRO A 95 -36.62 2.06 6.09
N ALA A 96 -35.90 2.03 4.98
CA ALA A 96 -35.12 0.85 4.58
C ALA A 96 -33.76 1.38 4.14
N THR A 97 -32.68 0.82 4.68
CA THR A 97 -31.32 1.12 4.24
C THR A 97 -31.20 0.80 2.76
N ASP A 98 -31.39 1.85 1.96
CA ASP A 98 -31.36 1.85 0.51
C ASP A 98 -29.91 1.98 0.07
N TYR A 99 -29.31 0.85 -0.32
CA TYR A 99 -28.04 0.82 -1.06
C TYR A 99 -28.26 1.17 -2.54
N GLY A 100 -29.25 2.02 -2.83
CA GLY A 100 -29.77 2.33 -4.16
C GLY A 100 -29.38 3.70 -4.67
N ASP A 101 -28.19 4.21 -4.33
CA ASP A 101 -27.51 5.22 -5.14
C ASP A 101 -26.01 5.19 -4.86
N VAL A 102 -25.39 4.02 -5.05
CA VAL A 102 -23.95 3.99 -5.28
C VAL A 102 -23.78 4.48 -6.71
N VAL A 103 -23.63 5.79 -6.88
CA VAL A 103 -22.99 6.33 -8.07
C VAL A 103 -21.65 5.63 -8.13
N ILE A 104 -21.52 4.65 -9.02
CA ILE A 104 -20.23 4.15 -9.45
C ILE A 104 -19.67 5.33 -10.24
N GLU A 105 -19.08 6.29 -9.52
CA GLU A 105 -18.22 7.27 -10.15
C GLU A 105 -17.10 6.44 -10.74
N VAL A 106 -17.15 6.26 -12.06
CA VAL A 106 -16.05 5.73 -12.85
C VAL A 106 -14.97 6.80 -12.76
N VAL A 107 -14.19 6.74 -11.67
CA VAL A 107 -13.01 7.57 -11.50
C VAL A 107 -12.04 7.13 -12.59
N ASP A 108 -11.55 8.10 -13.36
CA ASP A 108 -10.61 7.83 -14.45
C ASP A 108 -9.39 7.09 -13.88
N PRO A 109 -8.97 5.94 -14.45
CA PRO A 109 -7.76 5.23 -14.03
C PRO A 109 -6.50 6.10 -14.01
N GLY A 110 -6.50 7.25 -14.71
CA GLY A 110 -5.46 8.27 -14.65
C GLY A 110 -5.29 8.96 -13.29
N GLU A 111 -6.28 8.90 -12.39
CA GLU A 111 -6.20 9.44 -11.03
C GLU A 111 -5.67 8.45 -9.99
N TYR A 112 -5.56 7.16 -10.34
CA TYR A 112 -5.04 6.16 -9.43
C TYR A 112 -3.52 6.23 -9.28
N ALA A 113 -3.04 5.74 -8.14
CA ALA A 113 -1.63 5.56 -7.90
C ALA A 113 -1.02 4.68 -9.01
N SER A 114 0.19 5.04 -9.44
CA SER A 114 0.87 4.40 -10.57
C SER A 114 1.00 2.87 -10.48
N ALA A 115 1.00 2.31 -9.26
CA ALA A 115 1.04 0.87 -9.03
C ALA A 115 -0.24 0.14 -9.48
N VAL A 116 -1.38 0.83 -9.49
CA VAL A 116 -2.72 0.27 -9.77
C VAL A 116 -3.45 1.00 -10.89
N ALA A 117 -2.79 1.95 -11.57
CA ALA A 117 -3.36 2.75 -12.66
C ALA A 117 -3.84 1.93 -13.87
N ASN A 118 -3.33 0.70 -14.05
CA ASN A 118 -3.73 -0.19 -15.15
C ASN A 118 -4.70 -1.31 -14.70
N TRP A 119 -5.14 -1.30 -13.45
CA TRP A 119 -6.06 -2.33 -12.94
C TRP A 119 -7.48 -2.05 -13.40
N SER A 120 -8.26 -3.10 -13.63
CA SER A 120 -9.69 -2.97 -13.91
C SER A 120 -10.45 -2.55 -12.64
N GLN A 121 -11.67 -2.03 -12.80
CA GLN A 121 -12.50 -1.67 -11.66
C GLN A 121 -12.78 -2.89 -10.77
N GLU A 122 -13.02 -4.06 -11.37
CA GLU A 122 -13.25 -5.30 -10.63
C GLU A 122 -12.02 -5.74 -9.81
N GLU A 123 -10.81 -5.52 -10.32
CA GLU A 123 -9.57 -5.82 -9.59
C GLU A 123 -9.40 -4.90 -8.38
N ILE A 124 -9.70 -3.60 -8.55
CA ILE A 124 -9.69 -2.63 -7.46
C ILE A 124 -10.75 -3.00 -6.41
N ASP A 125 -11.98 -3.28 -6.83
CA ASP A 125 -13.09 -3.62 -5.94
C ASP A 125 -12.78 -4.89 -5.11
N ALA A 126 -12.24 -5.92 -5.75
CA ALA A 126 -11.83 -7.14 -5.09
C ALA A 126 -10.72 -6.88 -4.06
N ALA A 127 -9.72 -6.08 -4.41
CA ALA A 127 -8.60 -5.76 -3.52
C ALA A 127 -9.02 -4.89 -2.34
N VAL A 128 -9.93 -3.93 -2.55
CA VAL A 128 -10.52 -3.13 -1.46
C VAL A 128 -11.31 -4.03 -0.51
N SER A 129 -12.13 -4.93 -1.04
CA SER A 129 -12.91 -5.88 -0.25
C SER A 129 -12.01 -6.77 0.62
N GLU A 130 -10.95 -7.33 0.03
CA GLU A 130 -9.97 -8.16 0.75
C GLU A 130 -9.27 -7.39 1.88
N ARG A 131 -8.94 -6.12 1.66
CA ARG A 131 -8.15 -5.29 2.58
C ARG A 131 -8.97 -4.47 3.57
N SER A 132 -10.30 -4.47 3.43
CA SER A 132 -11.22 -3.68 4.25
C SER A 132 -11.01 -3.85 5.75
N HIS A 133 -10.74 -5.07 6.21
CA HIS A 133 -10.53 -5.39 7.62
C HIS A 133 -9.37 -4.61 8.27
N TYR A 134 -8.30 -4.30 7.52
CA TYR A 134 -7.18 -3.52 8.07
C TYR A 134 -7.60 -2.11 8.49
N LEU A 135 -8.59 -1.52 7.80
CA LEU A 135 -9.05 -0.17 8.09
C LEU A 135 -9.88 -0.09 9.37
N GLU A 136 -10.47 -1.21 9.80
CA GLU A 136 -11.18 -1.31 11.08
C GLU A 136 -10.22 -1.34 12.27
N GLU A 137 -8.97 -1.75 12.05
CA GLU A 137 -7.95 -1.91 13.09
C GLU A 137 -7.01 -0.70 13.23
N THR A 138 -7.24 0.40 12.50
CA THR A 138 -6.40 1.60 12.57
C THR A 138 -7.17 2.81 13.07
N SER A 139 -6.54 3.60 13.93
CA SER A 139 -7.09 4.90 14.35
C SER A 139 -7.03 5.98 13.25
N TYR A 140 -6.26 5.77 12.18
CA TYR A 140 -6.04 6.78 11.15
C TYR A 140 -7.13 6.81 10.07
N TRP A 141 -7.92 5.75 9.91
CA TRP A 141 -8.93 5.70 8.86
C TRP A 141 -10.05 6.76 9.05
N PRO A 142 -10.69 6.91 10.23
CA PRO A 142 -11.77 7.89 10.40
C PRO A 142 -11.41 9.35 10.04
N PRO A 143 -10.27 9.93 10.50
CA PRO A 143 -9.91 11.30 10.11
C PRO A 143 -9.55 11.41 8.62
N VAL A 144 -8.93 10.38 8.03
CA VAL A 144 -8.62 10.36 6.60
C VAL A 144 -9.87 10.24 5.74
N GLU A 145 -10.84 9.41 6.13
CA GLU A 145 -12.12 9.29 5.45
C GLU A 145 -12.87 10.62 5.45
N SER A 146 -12.94 11.29 6.60
CA SER A 146 -13.53 12.62 6.74
C SER A 146 -12.82 13.63 5.83
N TYR A 147 -11.50 13.54 5.73
CA TYR A 147 -10.72 14.38 4.83
C TYR A 147 -11.06 14.13 3.35
N TRP A 148 -11.15 12.88 2.91
CA TRP A 148 -11.58 12.54 1.54
C TRP A 148 -12.98 13.07 1.22
N GLN A 149 -13.93 12.91 2.15
CA GLN A 149 -15.29 13.46 2.02
C GLN A 149 -15.28 14.98 1.86
N SER A 150 -14.43 15.69 2.62
CA SER A 150 -14.29 17.15 2.50
C SER A 150 -13.75 17.60 1.13
N ARG A 151 -13.02 16.73 0.43
CA ARG A 151 -12.53 16.96 -0.93
C ARG A 151 -13.50 16.52 -2.03
N GLY A 152 -14.65 15.96 -1.66
CA GLY A 152 -15.61 15.39 -2.61
C GLY A 152 -15.12 14.11 -3.29
N VAL A 153 -14.16 13.39 -2.71
CA VAL A 153 -13.67 12.12 -3.27
C VAL A 153 -14.42 10.98 -2.61
N SER A 154 -15.04 10.14 -3.45
CA SER A 154 -15.90 9.04 -3.04
C SER A 154 -15.40 7.68 -3.54
N GLY A 155 -16.11 6.61 -3.21
CA GLY A 155 -15.85 5.27 -3.74
C GLY A 155 -14.46 4.71 -3.42
N ASN A 156 -13.94 3.90 -4.35
CA ASN A 156 -12.69 3.16 -4.19
C ASN A 156 -11.42 3.97 -4.52
N ALA A 157 -11.56 5.14 -5.14
CA ALA A 157 -10.45 6.06 -5.38
C ALA A 157 -9.72 6.44 -4.08
N ARG A 158 -10.45 6.53 -2.96
CA ARG A 158 -9.89 6.80 -1.62
C ARG A 158 -8.83 5.78 -1.17
N PHE A 159 -8.88 4.56 -1.70
CA PHE A 159 -7.95 3.48 -1.40
C PHE A 159 -6.91 3.27 -2.51
N ALA A 160 -7.18 3.76 -3.72
CA ALA A 160 -6.37 3.54 -4.90
C ALA A 160 -5.52 4.76 -5.30
N THR A 161 -5.74 5.93 -4.70
CA THR A 161 -5.02 7.18 -4.98
C THR A 161 -4.18 7.64 -3.79
N TYR A 162 -3.11 8.41 -4.07
CA TYR A 162 -2.32 9.07 -3.03
C TYR A 162 -3.08 10.26 -2.44
N LEU A 163 -2.93 10.53 -1.14
CA LEU A 163 -3.52 11.70 -0.51
C LEU A 163 -3.00 12.99 -1.15
N PHE A 164 -1.69 13.04 -1.43
CA PHE A 164 -0.99 14.18 -2.00
C PHE A 164 0.04 13.75 -3.05
N ASP A 165 0.22 14.58 -4.08
CA ASP A 165 1.25 14.37 -5.10
C ASP A 165 2.62 14.90 -4.64
N THR A 166 3.11 14.32 -3.55
CA THR A 166 4.36 14.71 -2.88
C THR A 166 5.63 14.40 -3.68
N SER A 167 5.53 13.61 -4.75
CA SER A 167 6.68 13.31 -5.62
C SER A 167 6.87 14.34 -6.73
N ASN A 168 5.79 14.93 -7.26
CA ASN A 168 5.88 15.87 -8.38
C ASN A 168 5.70 17.33 -7.97
N LYS A 169 5.03 17.60 -6.83
CA LYS A 169 4.77 18.96 -6.35
C LYS A 169 5.45 19.24 -5.01
N VAL A 170 6.10 20.41 -4.92
CA VAL A 170 6.58 20.97 -3.64
C VAL A 170 5.45 21.75 -2.98
N TYR A 171 5.20 21.50 -1.70
CA TYR A 171 4.18 22.15 -0.90
C TYR A 171 4.77 23.18 0.06
N SER A 172 3.91 24.02 0.61
CA SER A 172 4.18 25.05 1.61
C SER A 172 3.34 24.83 2.86
N ALA A 173 3.69 25.48 3.97
CA ALA A 173 2.94 25.31 5.23
C ALA A 173 1.45 25.69 5.10
N SER A 174 1.13 26.69 4.27
CA SER A 174 -0.25 27.10 4.01
C SER A 174 -1.09 26.04 3.30
N ASP A 175 -0.46 25.13 2.54
CA ASP A 175 -1.19 24.02 1.89
C ASP A 175 -1.72 22.99 2.90
N PHE A 176 -1.18 22.99 4.12
CA PHE A 176 -1.58 22.10 5.22
C PHE A 176 -2.42 22.80 6.29
N GLU A 177 -2.77 24.08 6.10
CA GLU A 177 -3.62 24.81 7.03
C GLU A 177 -5.04 24.21 7.07
N GLY A 178 -5.53 23.93 8.26
CA GLY A 178 -6.84 23.31 8.47
C GLY A 178 -6.89 21.79 8.23
N ILE A 179 -5.79 21.17 7.80
CA ILE A 179 -5.72 19.71 7.68
C ILE A 179 -5.53 19.09 9.07
N PRO A 180 -6.29 18.03 9.44
CA PRO A 180 -6.10 17.35 10.72
C PRO A 180 -4.69 16.77 10.85
N LYS A 181 -4.13 16.82 12.07
CA LYS A 181 -2.79 16.31 12.36
C LYS A 181 -2.60 14.84 11.95
N ASP A 182 -3.60 14.01 12.19
CA ASP A 182 -3.55 12.58 11.83
C ASP A 182 -3.38 12.38 10.32
N VAL A 183 -4.03 13.22 9.51
CA VAL A 183 -3.92 13.19 8.05
C VAL A 183 -2.54 13.67 7.61
N ILE A 184 -2.01 14.73 8.22
CA ILE A 184 -0.63 15.20 7.98
C ILE A 184 0.38 14.09 8.30
N HIS A 185 0.17 13.37 9.40
CA HIS A 185 0.99 12.25 9.79
C HIS A 185 0.95 11.13 8.74
N ILE A 186 -0.23 10.81 8.21
CA ILE A 186 -0.35 9.85 7.10
C ILE A 186 0.34 10.35 5.83
N ILE A 187 0.17 11.61 5.43
CA ILE A 187 0.82 12.17 4.22
C ILE A 187 2.35 12.06 4.31
N LYS A 188 2.91 12.31 5.50
CA LYS A 188 4.33 12.10 5.74
C LYS A 188 4.74 10.64 5.52
N ASN A 189 4.02 9.72 6.14
CA ASN A 189 4.31 8.29 6.05
C ASN A 189 3.99 7.71 4.65
N GLU A 190 3.09 8.33 3.88
CA GLU A 190 2.75 7.93 2.51
C GLU A 190 4.00 7.97 1.62
N MET A 191 4.87 8.97 1.77
CA MET A 191 6.14 9.01 1.04
C MET A 191 7.01 7.78 1.32
N TYR A 192 7.06 7.30 2.57
CA TYR A 192 7.79 6.07 2.91
C TYR A 192 7.09 4.83 2.32
N ALA A 193 5.76 4.78 2.44
CA ALA A 193 4.94 3.67 1.94
C ALA A 193 5.09 3.47 0.43
N ARG A 194 5.16 4.58 -0.34
CA ARG A 194 5.36 4.57 -1.80
C ARG A 194 6.70 3.95 -2.22
N HIS A 195 7.69 3.99 -1.34
CA HIS A 195 8.99 3.33 -1.53
C HIS A 195 9.06 1.94 -0.86
N GLY A 196 7.92 1.36 -0.48
CA GLY A 196 7.81 0.01 0.04
C GLY A 196 8.25 -0.16 1.49
N TYR A 197 8.34 0.93 2.27
CA TYR A 197 8.72 0.87 3.68
C TYR A 197 7.72 0.05 4.51
N SER A 198 8.21 -0.95 5.23
CA SER A 198 7.40 -1.79 6.11
C SER A 198 7.31 -1.19 7.52
N PHE A 199 6.15 -0.67 7.90
CA PHE A 199 5.93 -0.03 9.20
C PHE A 199 5.99 -1.02 10.39
N ARG A 200 6.62 -0.61 11.49
CA ARG A 200 6.57 -1.36 12.77
C ARG A 200 5.36 -1.01 13.62
N ASP A 201 4.86 0.22 13.46
CA ASP A 201 3.65 0.66 14.14
C ASP A 201 2.44 -0.02 13.51
N ALA A 202 1.63 -0.68 14.34
CA ALA A 202 0.49 -1.46 13.87
C ALA A 202 -0.60 -0.57 13.26
N ASN A 203 -0.83 0.64 13.79
CA ASN A 203 -1.86 1.54 13.24
C ASN A 203 -1.46 2.04 11.84
N LEU A 204 -0.20 2.42 11.66
CA LEU A 204 0.33 2.81 10.34
C LEU A 204 0.33 1.63 9.37
N MET A 205 0.82 0.46 9.81
CA MET A 205 0.81 -0.74 8.98
C MET A 205 -0.61 -1.06 8.51
N ASN A 206 -1.58 -1.12 9.44
CA ASN A 206 -2.97 -1.41 9.12
C ASN A 206 -3.58 -0.36 8.18
N TYR A 207 -3.32 0.93 8.41
CA TYR A 207 -3.77 1.97 7.49
C TYR A 207 -3.24 1.76 6.06
N PHE A 208 -1.93 1.52 5.90
CA PHE A 208 -1.33 1.36 4.58
C PHE A 208 -1.69 0.02 3.93
N MET A 209 -1.83 -1.06 4.70
CA MET A 209 -2.33 -2.36 4.20
C MET A 209 -3.76 -2.27 3.66
N GLY A 210 -4.55 -1.30 4.13
CA GLY A 210 -5.85 -0.95 3.56
C GLY A 210 -5.78 -0.22 2.22
N GLN A 211 -4.62 0.32 1.82
CA GLN A 211 -4.44 1.04 0.56
C GLN A 211 -4.04 0.06 -0.55
N VAL A 212 -4.73 0.14 -1.69
CA VAL A 212 -4.61 -0.88 -2.75
C VAL A 212 -3.22 -0.87 -3.40
N TRP A 213 -2.61 0.32 -3.47
CA TRP A 213 -1.32 0.57 -4.09
C TRP A 213 -0.11 0.25 -3.21
N TYR A 214 -0.30 0.00 -1.91
CA TYR A 214 0.79 -0.21 -0.98
C TYR A 214 1.26 -1.67 -1.01
N SER A 215 2.58 -1.85 -1.08
CA SER A 215 3.23 -3.15 -1.06
C SER A 215 4.52 -3.09 -0.23
N PRO A 216 4.51 -3.59 1.02
CA PRO A 216 5.70 -3.58 1.88
C PRO A 216 6.78 -4.49 1.31
N SER A 217 7.98 -3.95 1.09
CA SER A 217 9.10 -4.69 0.49
C SER A 217 10.46 -4.41 1.16
N VAL A 218 10.59 -3.29 1.87
CA VAL A 218 11.84 -2.87 2.51
C VAL A 218 11.62 -2.78 4.02
N MET A 219 12.40 -3.55 4.77
CA MET A 219 12.37 -3.49 6.23
C MET A 219 12.99 -2.18 6.74
N PRO A 220 12.56 -1.66 7.91
CA PRO A 220 13.09 -0.42 8.46
C PRO A 220 14.61 -0.37 8.62
N ALA A 221 15.24 -1.52 8.87
CA ALA A 221 16.69 -1.61 9.02
C ALA A 221 17.45 -1.40 7.71
N ASP A 222 16.78 -1.68 6.58
CA ASP A 222 17.36 -1.66 5.23
C ASP A 222 16.91 -0.44 4.43
N PHE A 223 15.96 0.34 4.96
CA PHE A 223 15.47 1.54 4.28
C PHE A 223 16.50 2.67 4.33
N SER A 224 16.74 3.28 3.18
CA SER A 224 17.67 4.39 3.02
C SER A 224 16.92 5.63 2.55
N GLU A 225 17.05 6.73 3.28
CA GLU A 225 16.44 8.03 2.93
C GLU A 225 16.96 8.60 1.59
N LYS A 226 18.08 8.08 1.06
CA LYS A 226 18.58 8.44 -0.27
C LYS A 226 17.67 8.01 -1.42
N THR A 227 16.66 7.19 -1.15
CA THR A 227 15.65 6.78 -2.14
C THR A 227 14.70 7.92 -2.48
N PHE A 228 14.55 8.91 -1.59
CA PHE A 228 13.71 10.07 -1.84
C PHE A 228 14.26 10.99 -2.92
N THR A 229 13.37 11.51 -3.75
CA THR A 229 13.68 12.56 -4.72
C THR A 229 13.90 13.92 -4.04
N GLU A 230 14.52 14.88 -4.73
CA GLU A 230 14.72 16.23 -4.18
C GLU A 230 13.40 16.93 -3.80
N THR A 231 12.32 16.65 -4.53
CA THR A 231 10.97 17.15 -4.24
C THR A 231 10.45 16.56 -2.93
N GLU A 232 10.56 15.24 -2.77
CA GLU A 232 10.12 14.53 -1.56
C GLU A 232 10.92 14.96 -0.33
N VAL A 233 12.24 15.16 -0.47
CA VAL A 233 13.08 15.66 0.64
C VAL A 233 12.59 17.02 1.14
N LYS A 234 12.29 17.97 0.24
CA LYS A 234 11.75 19.28 0.63
C LYS A 234 10.39 19.17 1.34
N ASN A 235 9.53 18.29 0.84
CA ASN A 235 8.22 18.05 1.45
C ASN A 235 8.35 17.36 2.82
N LEU A 236 9.27 16.40 2.96
CA LEU A 236 9.58 15.74 4.24
C LEU A 236 10.09 16.74 5.27
N ASP A 237 11.02 17.63 4.91
CA ASP A 237 11.53 18.67 5.80
C ASP A 237 10.39 19.58 6.31
N LEU A 238 9.50 19.99 5.41
CA LEU A 238 8.31 20.76 5.77
C LEU A 238 7.39 19.95 6.70
N LEU A 239 7.03 18.73 6.33
CA LEU A 239 6.11 17.88 7.08
C LEU A 239 6.65 17.53 8.47
N ASN A 240 7.96 17.27 8.60
CA ASN A 240 8.63 17.08 9.89
C ASN A 240 8.55 18.32 10.79
N SER A 241 8.48 19.52 10.22
CA SER A 241 8.39 20.77 10.99
C SER A 241 6.98 21.03 11.54
N ILE A 242 5.94 20.51 10.88
CA ILE A 242 4.53 20.71 11.26
C ILE A 242 3.93 19.51 12.01
N ASP A 243 4.38 18.29 11.72
CA ASP A 243 3.96 17.06 12.39
C ASP A 243 4.73 16.86 13.70
N LYS A 244 4.22 17.47 14.77
CA LYS A 244 4.75 17.44 16.13
C LYS A 244 3.79 16.77 17.11
#